data_AF-A0A3N9YG81-F1
#
_entry.id   AF-A0A3N9YG81-F1
#
_cell.length_a   1.000
_cell.length_b   1.000
_cell.length_c   1.000
_cell.angle_alpha   90.00
_cell.angle_beta   90.00
_cell.angle_gamma   90.00
#
_symmetry.space_group_name_H-M   'P 1'
#
loop_
_entity.id
_entity.type
_entity.pdbx_description
1 polymer ?
#
loop_
_entity_poly.entity_id
_entity_poly.type
_entity_poly.pdbx_seq_one_letter_code
_entity_poly.pdbx_strand_id
1 'polypeptide(L)'
;MNDSDVRGILHRATDDLVSPPGLLAEVRRGGRRRVVRRRAVLAAVCAAVVAVPVAGVLDLPGNAGDPQFASLLLDEPTRGDLAADEGYLRQVRTAWQRGTEQADDRPRGEPNVVWAGRTPAGPAAYVAQRSVHGMTTGFVKPTADGPRVGTLTQVTDTGTDGVEQAVLLGPQRDVLLVLDSGQPVEFSPQLRYAPDGKIERTFEPVAFRDGAAVLSVPPQRTKLTIALSRTPVEQRNAMLIEGTSEVLFPGNKDRPAPPLIRYTLPGAEQVWGMDPAAKEVIAPTEALAGYLDTAGAHTHDGSPRLWVYGATPDGRRLLLETVQYDDEPSHVIALLAGKYLPFEAVASTTADWSAPLPVRLRLPDNQGVLVAAEGSALSYRVGDGQWQDAGRNAALLPATATDVRVTDANGTTTNVSVAP
;
A
#
# COMPACT_ATOMS: atom_id res chain seq x y z
N MET A 1 -10.78 29.69 16.42
CA MET A 1 -11.19 29.96 15.04
C MET A 1 -12.46 29.16 14.81
N ASN A 2 -13.60 29.83 14.63
CA ASN A 2 -14.88 29.15 14.48
C ASN A 2 -15.14 28.81 12.99
N ASP A 3 -16.11 27.94 12.72
CA ASP A 3 -16.44 27.47 11.36
C ASP A 3 -16.86 28.63 10.42
N SER A 4 -17.45 29.69 10.99
CA SER A 4 -17.78 30.92 10.26
C SER A 4 -16.55 31.73 9.82
N ASP A 5 -15.44 31.68 10.56
CA ASP A 5 -14.18 32.35 10.20
C ASP A 5 -13.54 31.67 8.98
N VAL A 6 -13.54 30.32 8.95
CA VAL A 6 -13.00 29.53 7.85
C VAL A 6 -13.81 29.74 6.57
N ARG A 7 -15.14 29.74 6.68
CA ARG A 7 -16.03 29.98 5.53
C ARG A 7 -15.87 31.39 4.98
N GLY A 8 -15.68 32.38 5.86
CA GLY A 8 -15.41 33.77 5.47
C GLY A 8 -14.07 33.98 4.77
N ILE A 9 -13.02 33.24 5.19
CA ILE A 9 -11.70 33.28 4.54
C ILE A 9 -11.73 32.60 3.17
N LEU A 10 -12.40 31.45 3.06
CA LEU A 10 -12.53 30.73 1.79
C LEU A 10 -13.33 31.52 0.75
N HIS A 11 -14.45 32.14 1.15
CA HIS A 11 -15.23 32.98 0.22
C HIS A 11 -14.39 34.13 -0.33
N ARG A 12 -13.66 34.82 0.55
CA ARG A 12 -12.81 35.96 0.18
C ARG A 12 -11.61 35.57 -0.70
N ALA A 13 -11.15 34.32 -0.62
CA ALA A 13 -10.10 33.79 -1.48
C ALA A 13 -10.58 33.35 -2.87
N THR A 14 -11.90 33.14 -3.04
CA THR A 14 -12.48 32.66 -4.30
C THR A 14 -13.33 33.69 -5.05
N ASP A 15 -13.66 34.81 -4.43
CA ASP A 15 -14.51 35.86 -5.03
C ASP A 15 -13.89 36.47 -6.31
N ASP A 16 -12.57 36.42 -6.45
CA ASP A 16 -11.85 36.96 -7.62
C ASP A 16 -11.63 35.92 -8.75
N LEU A 17 -12.06 34.67 -8.56
CA LEU A 17 -11.89 33.59 -9.55
C LEU A 17 -12.95 33.66 -10.64
N VAL A 18 -12.73 34.55 -11.60
CA VAL A 18 -13.50 34.57 -12.85
C VAL A 18 -13.05 33.40 -13.72
N SER A 19 -13.92 32.41 -13.90
CA SER A 19 -13.67 31.30 -14.83
C SER A 19 -13.49 31.85 -16.26
N PRO A 20 -12.40 31.51 -16.97
CA PRO A 20 -12.19 31.96 -18.34
C PRO A 20 -13.37 31.53 -19.25
N PRO A 21 -13.92 32.44 -20.07
CA PRO A 21 -14.98 32.08 -21.00
C PRO A 21 -14.45 31.05 -22.00
N GLY A 22 -14.93 29.81 -21.89
CA GLY A 22 -14.52 28.70 -22.77
C GLY A 22 -13.88 27.51 -22.08
N LEU A 23 -13.53 27.58 -20.78
CA LEU A 23 -12.88 26.48 -20.04
C LEU A 23 -13.63 25.15 -20.20
N LEU A 24 -14.95 25.14 -20.03
CA LEU A 24 -15.78 23.94 -20.19
C LEU A 24 -15.79 23.41 -21.64
N ALA A 25 -15.70 24.29 -22.63
CA ALA A 25 -15.64 23.91 -24.04
C ALA A 25 -14.29 23.30 -24.40
N GLU A 26 -13.19 23.84 -23.86
CA GLU A 26 -11.83 23.32 -24.05
C GLU A 26 -11.62 21.99 -23.34
N VAL A 27 -12.14 21.83 -22.12
CA VAL A 27 -12.14 20.56 -21.38
C VAL A 27 -12.93 19.49 -22.14
N ARG A 28 -14.12 19.82 -22.66
CA ARG A 28 -14.91 18.88 -23.50
C ARG A 28 -14.18 18.52 -24.81
N ARG A 29 -13.49 19.48 -25.43
CA ARG A 29 -12.72 19.26 -26.67
C ARG A 29 -11.48 18.39 -26.42
N GLY A 30 -10.78 18.58 -25.29
CA GLY A 30 -9.67 17.73 -24.85
C GLY A 30 -10.11 16.29 -24.52
N GLY A 31 -11.25 16.13 -23.85
CA GLY A 31 -11.85 14.82 -23.55
C GLY A 31 -12.18 14.01 -24.81
N ARG A 32 -12.81 14.64 -25.82
CA ARG A 32 -13.13 13.97 -27.09
C ARG A 32 -11.88 13.50 -27.85
N ARG A 33 -10.79 14.27 -27.85
CA ARG A 33 -9.53 13.87 -28.53
C ARG A 33 -8.87 12.65 -27.89
N ARG A 34 -8.91 12.51 -26.55
CA ARG A 34 -8.37 11.32 -25.86
C ARG A 34 -9.16 10.05 -26.17
N VAL A 35 -10.48 10.14 -26.23
CA VAL A 35 -11.36 8.99 -26.56
C VAL A 35 -11.12 8.50 -27.99
N VAL A 36 -10.97 9.42 -28.96
CA VAL A 36 -10.72 9.05 -30.36
C VAL A 36 -9.34 8.41 -30.54
N ARG A 37 -8.29 8.89 -29.86
CA ARG A 37 -6.95 8.27 -29.90
C ARG A 37 -6.93 6.87 -29.27
N ARG A 38 -7.64 6.65 -28.14
CA ARG A 38 -7.76 5.30 -27.55
C ARG A 38 -8.48 4.33 -28.48
N ARG A 39 -9.50 4.78 -29.22
CA ARG A 39 -10.22 3.92 -30.19
C ARG A 39 -9.40 3.57 -31.43
N ALA A 40 -8.51 4.45 -31.88
CA ALA A 40 -7.63 4.17 -33.02
C ALA A 40 -6.55 3.10 -32.70
N VAL A 41 -6.05 3.06 -31.46
CA VAL A 41 -5.04 2.07 -31.04
C VAL A 41 -5.65 0.67 -30.88
N LEU A 42 -6.90 0.56 -30.41
CA LEU A 42 -7.61 -0.71 -30.30
C LEU A 42 -7.97 -1.33 -31.67
N ALA A 43 -8.24 -0.49 -32.68
CA ALA A 43 -8.52 -0.97 -34.03
C ALA A 43 -7.29 -1.58 -34.74
N ALA A 44 -6.07 -1.16 -34.37
CA ALA A 44 -4.83 -1.67 -34.97
C ALA A 44 -4.42 -3.05 -34.43
N VAL A 45 -4.85 -3.43 -33.22
CA VAL A 45 -4.51 -4.73 -32.61
C VAL A 45 -5.45 -5.86 -33.05
N CYS A 46 -6.65 -5.55 -33.55
CA CYS A 46 -7.63 -6.56 -33.98
C CYS A 46 -7.45 -7.06 -35.43
N ALA A 47 -6.46 -6.60 -36.19
CA ALA A 47 -6.23 -7.02 -37.57
C ALA A 47 -5.33 -8.27 -37.72
N ALA A 48 -4.83 -8.85 -36.63
CA ALA A 48 -3.79 -9.89 -36.68
C ALA A 48 -4.21 -11.30 -36.21
N VAL A 49 -5.50 -11.60 -36.04
CA VAL A 49 -5.96 -12.97 -35.71
C VAL A 49 -7.00 -13.44 -36.72
N VAL A 50 -6.54 -14.21 -37.69
CA VAL A 50 -7.36 -14.89 -38.70
C VAL A 50 -7.81 -16.24 -38.16
N ALA A 51 -9.14 -16.42 -38.17
CA ALA A 51 -9.93 -17.64 -38.40
C ALA A 51 -9.91 -18.81 -37.39
N VAL A 52 -10.98 -18.88 -36.57
CA VAL A 52 -11.74 -20.12 -36.30
C VAL A 52 -13.24 -19.74 -36.24
N PRO A 53 -14.14 -20.35 -37.03
CA PRO A 53 -15.57 -20.05 -36.94
C PRO A 53 -16.22 -21.00 -35.92
N VAL A 54 -16.45 -20.51 -34.70
CA VAL A 54 -17.48 -21.10 -33.83
C VAL A 54 -18.64 -20.12 -33.84
N ALA A 55 -19.77 -20.57 -34.40
CA ALA A 55 -21.04 -19.88 -34.35
C ALA A 55 -21.48 -19.79 -32.88
N GLY A 56 -21.18 -18.67 -32.24
CA GLY A 56 -21.66 -18.28 -30.92
C GLY A 56 -22.18 -16.86 -31.01
N VAL A 57 -23.42 -16.66 -30.58
CA VAL A 57 -24.10 -15.36 -30.51
C VAL A 57 -23.21 -14.38 -29.74
N LEU A 58 -22.71 -13.35 -30.44
CA LEU A 58 -22.02 -12.23 -29.80
C LEU A 58 -23.08 -11.34 -29.15
N ASP A 59 -23.31 -11.53 -27.86
CA ASP A 59 -23.94 -10.50 -27.04
C ASP A 59 -22.96 -9.33 -26.92
N LEU A 60 -23.36 -8.19 -27.47
CA LEU A 60 -22.67 -6.92 -27.29
C LEU A 60 -22.85 -6.46 -25.83
N PRO A 61 -21.79 -5.96 -25.14
CA PRO A 61 -21.94 -5.44 -23.79
C PRO A 61 -22.63 -4.07 -23.85
N GLY A 62 -23.96 -4.09 -23.86
CA GLY A 62 -24.80 -2.94 -23.68
C GLY A 62 -25.37 -2.93 -22.26
N ASN A 63 -24.90 -2.03 -21.41
CA ASN A 63 -25.59 -1.52 -20.21
C ASN A 63 -26.46 -2.55 -19.44
N ALA A 64 -25.87 -3.68 -19.05
CA ALA A 64 -26.44 -4.48 -17.97
C ALA A 64 -26.21 -3.68 -16.68
N GLY A 65 -27.29 -3.26 -16.02
CA GLY A 65 -27.20 -2.64 -14.71
C GLY A 65 -26.43 -3.55 -13.76
N ASP A 66 -25.53 -2.98 -12.97
CA ASP A 66 -24.79 -3.71 -11.95
C ASP A 66 -25.76 -4.61 -11.17
N PRO A 67 -25.54 -5.93 -11.11
CA PRO A 67 -26.32 -6.76 -10.21
C PRO A 67 -26.10 -6.22 -8.80
N GLN A 68 -27.20 -5.92 -8.09
CA GLN A 68 -27.18 -5.44 -6.71
C GLN A 68 -26.47 -6.49 -5.85
N PHE A 69 -25.17 -6.33 -5.61
CA PHE A 69 -24.33 -7.21 -4.79
C PHE A 69 -24.94 -7.49 -3.42
N ALA A 70 -25.67 -6.50 -2.86
CA ALA A 70 -26.40 -6.62 -1.61
C ALA A 70 -27.53 -7.68 -1.68
N SER A 71 -28.26 -7.76 -2.78
CA SER A 71 -29.38 -8.71 -2.93
C SER A 71 -28.91 -10.17 -2.96
N LEU A 72 -27.74 -10.43 -3.56
CA LEU A 72 -27.17 -11.79 -3.58
C LEU A 72 -26.74 -12.25 -2.17
N LEU A 73 -26.09 -11.38 -1.39
CA LEU A 73 -25.65 -11.76 -0.04
C LEU A 73 -26.81 -11.93 0.95
N LEU A 74 -27.95 -11.29 0.72
CA LEU A 74 -29.09 -11.31 1.65
C LEU A 74 -30.07 -12.45 1.39
N ASP A 75 -30.22 -12.89 0.14
CA ASP A 75 -31.30 -13.77 -0.26
C ASP A 75 -30.80 -15.16 -0.74
N GLU A 76 -29.50 -15.35 -0.95
CA GLU A 76 -28.94 -16.65 -1.33
C GLU A 76 -28.90 -17.65 -0.16
N PRO A 77 -29.06 -18.97 -0.45
CA PRO A 77 -28.91 -20.02 0.56
C PRO A 77 -27.48 -20.04 1.11
N THR A 78 -27.36 -20.43 2.39
CA THR A 78 -26.06 -20.64 3.03
C THR A 78 -25.22 -21.65 2.24
N ARG A 79 -23.96 -21.28 1.98
CA ARG A 79 -22.97 -22.15 1.33
C ARG A 79 -21.98 -22.73 2.36
N GLY A 80 -21.16 -23.71 1.93
CA GLY A 80 -20.15 -24.36 2.76
C GLY A 80 -20.61 -25.69 3.40
N ASP A 81 -19.67 -26.43 3.99
CA ASP A 81 -19.91 -27.77 4.54
C ASP A 81 -20.71 -27.79 5.85
N LEU A 82 -20.92 -26.62 6.47
CA LEU A 82 -21.81 -26.44 7.63
C LEU A 82 -23.15 -25.77 7.25
N ALA A 83 -23.45 -25.61 5.96
CA ALA A 83 -24.68 -24.96 5.49
C ALA A 83 -25.98 -25.62 5.99
N ALA A 84 -25.97 -26.91 6.30
CA ALA A 84 -27.12 -27.66 6.82
C ALA A 84 -27.05 -27.89 8.34
N ASP A 85 -26.03 -27.38 9.04
CA ASP A 85 -25.88 -27.55 10.49
C ASP A 85 -26.68 -26.49 11.25
N GLU A 86 -27.98 -26.74 11.44
CA GLU A 86 -28.88 -25.83 12.16
C GLU A 86 -28.48 -25.56 13.62
N GLY A 87 -27.67 -26.45 14.23
CA GLY A 87 -27.10 -26.23 15.54
C GLY A 87 -26.07 -25.10 15.49
N TYR A 88 -25.13 -25.20 14.56
CA TYR A 88 -24.09 -24.19 14.35
C TYR A 88 -24.67 -22.87 13.82
N LEU A 89 -25.57 -22.90 12.82
CA LEU A 89 -26.16 -21.69 12.27
C LEU A 89 -26.91 -20.87 13.34
N ARG A 90 -27.59 -21.53 14.30
CA ARG A 90 -28.19 -20.83 15.44
C ARG A 90 -27.13 -20.15 16.32
N GLN A 91 -26.01 -20.82 16.60
CA GLN A 91 -24.91 -20.21 17.38
C GLN A 91 -24.34 -18.99 16.67
N VAL A 92 -24.16 -19.06 15.34
CA VAL A 92 -23.71 -17.95 14.50
C VAL A 92 -24.67 -16.78 14.59
N ARG A 93 -25.98 -17.01 14.42
CA ARG A 93 -27.02 -15.95 14.53
C ARG A 93 -27.06 -15.33 15.93
N THR A 94 -26.92 -16.13 16.99
CA THR A 94 -26.84 -15.61 18.38
C THR A 94 -25.57 -14.81 18.63
N ALA A 95 -24.42 -15.25 18.12
CA ALA A 95 -23.18 -14.48 18.20
C ALA A 95 -23.31 -13.14 17.45
N TRP A 96 -23.89 -13.19 16.25
CA TRP A 96 -24.18 -12.02 15.42
C TRP A 96 -25.05 -11.00 16.14
N GLN A 97 -26.21 -11.42 16.64
CA GLN A 97 -27.13 -10.56 17.39
C GLN A 97 -26.41 -9.84 18.54
N ARG A 98 -25.72 -10.59 19.41
CA ARG A 98 -24.92 -10.02 20.51
C ARG A 98 -23.86 -9.02 20.03
N GLY A 99 -23.15 -9.33 18.94
CA GLY A 99 -22.11 -8.47 18.38
C GLY A 99 -22.66 -7.16 17.79
N THR A 100 -23.90 -7.20 17.28
CA THR A 100 -24.55 -6.03 16.65
C THR A 100 -25.39 -5.18 17.61
N GLU A 101 -25.66 -5.64 18.83
CA GLU A 101 -26.44 -4.88 19.84
C GLU A 101 -25.85 -3.49 20.15
N GLN A 102 -24.53 -3.35 20.01
CA GLN A 102 -23.78 -2.12 20.27
C GLN A 102 -23.39 -1.35 19.00
N ALA A 103 -23.81 -1.81 17.82
CA ALA A 103 -23.50 -1.13 16.57
C ALA A 103 -24.31 0.17 16.45
N ASP A 104 -23.65 1.23 15.96
CA ASP A 104 -24.29 2.56 15.77
C ASP A 104 -25.43 2.51 14.76
N ASP A 105 -25.31 1.67 13.72
CA ASP A 105 -26.40 1.39 12.78
C ASP A 105 -27.09 0.08 13.15
N ARG A 106 -28.36 0.17 13.51
CA ARG A 106 -29.13 -0.99 13.95
C ARG A 106 -29.47 -1.87 12.74
N PRO A 107 -29.07 -3.16 12.76
CA PRO A 107 -29.50 -4.09 11.73
C PRO A 107 -31.02 -4.26 11.70
N ARG A 108 -31.55 -4.63 10.54
CA ARG A 108 -32.96 -4.85 10.24
C ARG A 108 -33.16 -6.25 9.67
N GLY A 109 -34.29 -6.87 10.02
CA GLY A 109 -34.64 -8.22 9.56
C GLY A 109 -33.78 -9.31 10.21
N GLU A 110 -33.88 -10.53 9.70
CA GLU A 110 -33.07 -11.64 10.19
C GLU A 110 -31.68 -11.64 9.53
N PRO A 111 -30.60 -11.99 10.27
CA PRO A 111 -29.28 -12.15 9.68
C PRO A 111 -29.23 -13.37 8.77
N ASN A 112 -28.76 -13.17 7.53
CA ASN A 112 -28.47 -14.25 6.60
C ASN A 112 -27.05 -14.77 6.81
N VAL A 113 -26.89 -16.08 7.01
CA VAL A 113 -25.58 -16.71 7.03
C VAL A 113 -25.23 -17.05 5.58
N VAL A 114 -24.33 -16.28 4.98
CA VAL A 114 -23.97 -16.42 3.56
C VAL A 114 -23.13 -17.67 3.33
N TRP A 115 -22.19 -17.91 4.25
CA TRP A 115 -21.29 -19.06 4.20
C TRP A 115 -21.03 -19.56 5.62
N ALA A 116 -20.97 -20.87 5.79
CA ALA A 116 -20.59 -21.53 7.04
C ALA A 116 -19.77 -22.79 6.73
N GLY A 117 -18.59 -22.92 7.34
CA GLY A 117 -17.75 -24.08 7.10
C GLY A 117 -16.69 -24.37 8.15
N ARG A 118 -16.11 -25.56 8.05
CA ARG A 118 -15.02 -26.02 8.92
C ARG A 118 -13.69 -25.46 8.43
N THR A 119 -12.87 -24.98 9.36
CA THR A 119 -11.48 -24.58 9.10
C THR A 119 -10.55 -25.28 10.08
N PRO A 120 -9.23 -25.36 9.82
CA PRO A 120 -8.27 -25.87 10.79
C PRO A 120 -8.28 -25.12 12.13
N ALA A 121 -8.73 -23.86 12.15
CA ALA A 121 -8.87 -23.03 13.36
C ALA A 121 -10.23 -23.24 14.07
N GLY A 122 -11.13 -24.06 13.52
CA GLY A 122 -12.49 -24.28 14.00
C GLY A 122 -13.57 -23.79 13.02
N PRO A 123 -14.85 -24.01 13.34
CA PRO A 123 -15.97 -23.54 12.52
C PRO A 123 -15.99 -22.01 12.37
N ALA A 124 -16.15 -21.52 11.15
CA ALA A 124 -16.29 -20.10 10.84
C ALA A 124 -17.51 -19.86 9.94
N ALA A 125 -18.01 -18.63 9.95
CA ALA A 125 -19.10 -18.21 9.08
C ALA A 125 -18.93 -16.77 8.60
N TYR A 126 -19.65 -16.40 7.55
CA TYR A 126 -19.81 -15.02 7.10
C TYR A 126 -21.29 -14.67 7.08
N VAL A 127 -21.64 -13.53 7.65
CA VAL A 127 -23.02 -13.10 7.87
C VAL A 127 -23.26 -11.77 7.19
N ALA A 128 -24.45 -11.62 6.62
CA ALA A 128 -24.96 -10.40 6.05
C ALA A 128 -26.33 -10.09 6.67
N GLN A 129 -26.58 -8.83 6.98
CA GLN A 129 -27.88 -8.39 7.49
C GLN A 129 -28.19 -6.99 6.97
N ARG A 130 -29.45 -6.72 6.60
CA ARG A 130 -29.87 -5.37 6.19
C ARG A 130 -29.63 -4.39 7.33
N SER A 131 -29.36 -3.12 7.03
CA SER A 131 -29.29 -2.04 8.02
C SER A 131 -30.08 -0.82 7.54
N VAL A 132 -30.07 0.28 8.29
CA VAL A 132 -30.76 1.51 7.84
C VAL A 132 -30.07 2.09 6.60
N HIS A 133 -28.75 1.96 6.51
CA HIS A 133 -27.92 2.59 5.48
C HIS A 133 -27.44 1.61 4.39
N GLY A 134 -27.98 0.40 4.35
CA GLY A 134 -27.65 -0.62 3.35
C GLY A 134 -27.62 -2.01 3.97
N MET A 135 -26.42 -2.56 4.11
CA MET A 135 -26.18 -3.89 4.67
C MET A 135 -24.97 -3.87 5.60
N THR A 136 -25.06 -4.57 6.72
CA THR A 136 -23.93 -4.89 7.60
C THR A 136 -23.47 -6.30 7.33
N THR A 137 -22.15 -6.49 7.19
CA THR A 137 -21.51 -7.78 6.95
C THR A 137 -20.36 -8.00 7.92
N GLY A 138 -19.95 -9.25 8.11
CA GLY A 138 -18.78 -9.58 8.90
C GLY A 138 -18.61 -11.08 9.10
N PHE A 139 -17.39 -11.50 9.45
CA PHE A 139 -17.14 -12.89 9.79
C PHE A 139 -17.53 -13.20 11.24
N VAL A 140 -17.96 -14.42 11.48
CA VAL A 140 -18.10 -15.03 12.80
C VAL A 140 -17.00 -16.06 12.95
N LYS A 141 -16.04 -15.74 13.84
CA LYS A 141 -14.78 -16.44 14.02
C LYS A 141 -14.85 -17.42 15.19
N PRO A 142 -14.15 -18.57 15.14
CA PRO A 142 -14.01 -19.45 16.29
C PRO A 142 -13.13 -18.80 17.36
N THR A 143 -13.57 -18.84 18.62
CA THR A 143 -12.78 -18.43 19.79
C THR A 143 -12.90 -19.46 20.92
N ALA A 144 -12.05 -19.36 21.94
CA ALA A 144 -12.08 -20.26 23.09
C ALA A 144 -13.44 -20.23 23.84
N ASP A 145 -14.10 -19.07 23.87
CA ASP A 145 -15.39 -18.86 24.54
C ASP A 145 -16.60 -19.07 23.59
N GLY A 146 -16.36 -19.61 22.39
CA GLY A 146 -17.35 -19.84 21.35
C GLY A 146 -17.27 -18.87 20.17
N PRO A 147 -18.22 -18.93 19.23
CA PRO A 147 -18.21 -18.07 18.05
C PRO A 147 -18.36 -16.59 18.42
N ARG A 148 -17.53 -15.72 17.83
CA ARG A 148 -17.56 -14.27 18.05
C ARG A 148 -17.56 -13.53 16.73
N VAL A 149 -18.35 -12.46 16.65
CA VAL A 149 -18.34 -11.54 15.51
C VAL A 149 -17.01 -10.82 15.44
N GLY A 150 -16.49 -10.73 14.23
CA GLY A 150 -15.34 -9.96 13.85
C GLY A 150 -15.60 -8.46 13.71
N THR A 151 -14.86 -7.82 12.82
CA THR A 151 -15.17 -6.45 12.39
C THR A 151 -16.52 -6.44 11.66
N LEU A 152 -17.36 -5.46 12.00
CA LEU A 152 -18.59 -5.20 11.28
C LEU A 152 -18.33 -4.16 10.19
N THR A 153 -18.61 -4.52 8.94
CA THR A 153 -18.44 -3.64 7.78
C THR A 153 -19.80 -3.25 7.24
N GLN A 154 -20.02 -1.95 7.05
CA GLN A 154 -21.18 -1.45 6.31
C GLN A 154 -20.89 -1.45 4.81
N VAL A 155 -21.85 -2.00 4.06
CA VAL A 155 -21.83 -2.08 2.60
C VAL A 155 -22.99 -1.24 2.09
N THR A 156 -22.65 -0.21 1.31
CA THR A 156 -23.64 0.61 0.60
C THR A 156 -23.77 0.12 -0.85
N ASP A 157 -24.86 0.48 -1.52
CA ASP A 157 -25.13 0.05 -2.91
C ASP A 157 -24.12 0.58 -3.95
N THR A 158 -23.15 1.41 -3.55
CA THR A 158 -22.22 2.10 -4.44
C THR A 158 -20.91 1.35 -4.71
N GLY A 159 -20.74 0.11 -4.25
CA GLY A 159 -19.60 -0.75 -4.61
C GLY A 159 -19.20 -1.77 -3.54
N THR A 160 -18.32 -2.70 -3.90
CA THR A 160 -17.70 -3.66 -2.96
C THR A 160 -16.36 -3.16 -2.39
N ASP A 161 -15.95 -1.96 -2.75
CA ASP A 161 -14.72 -1.33 -2.27
C ASP A 161 -14.84 -1.15 -0.75
N GLY A 162 -14.05 -1.92 0.00
CA GLY A 162 -14.07 -1.89 1.47
C GLY A 162 -14.72 -3.09 2.15
N VAL A 163 -15.37 -4.01 1.43
CA VAL A 163 -15.90 -5.24 2.04
C VAL A 163 -14.75 -6.18 2.34
N GLU A 164 -14.59 -6.55 3.61
CA GLU A 164 -13.64 -7.58 4.03
C GLU A 164 -14.11 -8.93 3.47
N GLN A 165 -13.48 -9.38 2.39
CA GLN A 165 -13.79 -10.65 1.72
C GLN A 165 -12.88 -11.78 2.19
N ALA A 166 -11.98 -11.50 3.13
CA ALA A 166 -11.08 -12.49 3.70
C ALA A 166 -10.84 -12.23 5.19
N VAL A 167 -10.47 -13.26 5.94
CA VAL A 167 -10.18 -13.18 7.37
C VAL A 167 -9.06 -14.14 7.77
N LEU A 168 -8.22 -13.70 8.71
CA LEU A 168 -7.23 -14.55 9.37
C LEU A 168 -7.82 -15.17 10.65
N LEU A 169 -7.72 -16.49 10.76
CA LEU A 169 -8.26 -17.31 11.84
C LEU A 169 -7.16 -18.01 12.62
N GLY A 170 -7.52 -18.45 13.84
CA GLY A 170 -6.62 -19.18 14.73
C GLY A 170 -5.75 -18.27 15.61
N PRO A 171 -5.19 -18.80 16.71
CA PRO A 171 -4.40 -18.01 17.67
C PRO A 171 -3.10 -17.46 17.08
N GLN A 172 -2.56 -18.12 16.03
CA GLN A 172 -1.39 -17.66 15.29
C GLN A 172 -1.73 -16.91 14.00
N ARG A 173 -3.03 -16.75 13.67
CA ARG A 173 -3.49 -16.17 12.41
C ARG A 173 -2.88 -16.89 11.20
N ASP A 174 -2.87 -18.21 11.27
CA ASP A 174 -2.21 -19.12 10.33
C ASP A 174 -3.21 -19.84 9.39
N VAL A 175 -4.49 -19.46 9.47
CA VAL A 175 -5.54 -19.91 8.55
C VAL A 175 -6.18 -18.70 7.88
N LEU A 176 -6.10 -18.63 6.56
CA LEU A 176 -6.74 -17.59 5.76
C LEU A 176 -8.02 -18.16 5.14
N LEU A 177 -9.16 -17.56 5.47
CA LEU A 177 -10.44 -17.81 4.82
C LEU A 177 -10.71 -16.69 3.81
N VAL A 178 -11.01 -17.04 2.56
CA VAL A 178 -11.35 -16.10 1.47
C VAL A 178 -12.71 -16.47 0.91
N LEU A 179 -13.61 -15.51 0.80
CA LEU A 179 -14.95 -15.71 0.22
C LEU A 179 -14.90 -15.62 -1.30
N ASP A 180 -15.66 -16.49 -1.95
CA ASP A 180 -15.85 -16.46 -3.40
C ASP A 180 -16.86 -15.37 -3.77
N SER A 181 -16.36 -14.26 -4.32
CA SER A 181 -17.18 -13.16 -4.83
C SER A 181 -17.52 -13.29 -6.32
N GLY A 182 -17.19 -14.44 -6.94
CA GLY A 182 -17.34 -14.66 -8.38
C GLY A 182 -16.25 -14.01 -9.24
N GLN A 183 -15.24 -13.40 -8.61
CA GLN A 183 -14.09 -12.81 -9.29
C GLN A 183 -12.83 -13.65 -9.04
N PRO A 184 -11.94 -13.80 -10.05
CA PRO A 184 -10.65 -14.43 -9.85
C PRO A 184 -9.83 -13.68 -8.79
N VAL A 185 -9.34 -14.43 -7.80
CA VAL A 185 -8.48 -13.94 -6.72
C VAL A 185 -7.15 -14.65 -6.80
N GLU A 186 -6.09 -13.89 -6.59
CA GLU A 186 -4.72 -14.38 -6.50
C GLU A 186 -4.16 -14.10 -5.10
N PHE A 187 -3.36 -15.04 -4.61
CA PHE A 187 -2.78 -15.03 -3.27
C PHE A 187 -1.26 -15.09 -3.35
N SER A 188 -0.61 -14.24 -2.54
CA SER A 188 0.84 -14.28 -2.33
C SER A 188 1.13 -14.71 -0.89
N PRO A 189 1.84 -15.82 -0.64
CA PRO A 189 2.09 -16.31 0.72
C PRO A 189 3.15 -15.52 1.49
N GLN A 190 4.01 -14.79 0.77
CA GLN A 190 5.16 -14.10 1.35
C GLN A 190 5.48 -12.81 0.59
N LEU A 191 6.12 -11.88 1.30
CA LEU A 191 6.82 -10.72 0.76
C LEU A 191 8.31 -11.04 0.76
N ARG A 192 8.99 -10.85 -0.36
CA ARG A 192 10.45 -11.03 -0.47
C ARG A 192 11.09 -9.79 -1.05
N TYR A 193 12.36 -9.63 -0.77
CA TYR A 193 13.19 -8.59 -1.37
C TYR A 193 14.27 -9.24 -2.23
N ALA A 194 14.43 -8.72 -3.45
CA ALA A 194 15.59 -8.98 -4.28
C ALA A 194 16.86 -8.36 -3.67
N PRO A 195 18.07 -8.76 -4.09
CA PRO A 195 19.32 -8.15 -3.60
C PRO A 195 19.41 -6.63 -3.80
N ASP A 196 18.69 -6.08 -4.79
CA ASP A 196 18.57 -4.64 -5.02
C ASP A 196 17.42 -4.00 -4.22
N GLY A 197 16.91 -4.68 -3.19
CA GLY A 197 15.84 -4.17 -2.32
C GLY A 197 14.47 -4.04 -2.98
N LYS A 198 14.32 -4.44 -4.25
CA LYS A 198 13.00 -4.47 -4.90
C LYS A 198 12.15 -5.56 -4.30
N ILE A 199 10.85 -5.32 -4.28
CA ILE A 199 9.86 -6.24 -3.77
C ILE A 199 9.51 -7.29 -4.82
N GLU A 200 9.52 -8.54 -4.37
CA GLU A 200 9.10 -9.70 -5.13
C GLU A 200 7.94 -10.39 -4.42
N ARG A 201 6.84 -10.55 -5.15
CA ARG A 201 5.69 -11.38 -4.76
C ARG A 201 5.44 -12.41 -5.85
N THR A 202 5.07 -13.61 -5.45
CA THR A 202 4.56 -14.64 -6.36
C THR A 202 3.10 -14.83 -6.03
N PHE A 203 2.26 -14.61 -7.04
CA PHE A 203 0.81 -14.73 -6.92
C PHE A 203 0.35 -16.05 -7.55
N GLU A 204 -0.48 -16.77 -6.81
CA GLU A 204 -1.08 -18.03 -7.24
C GLU A 204 -2.61 -17.91 -7.22
N PRO A 205 -3.32 -18.47 -8.21
CA PRO A 205 -4.78 -18.46 -8.22
C PRO A 205 -5.37 -19.16 -7.00
N VAL A 206 -6.35 -18.53 -6.36
CA VAL A 206 -7.09 -19.12 -5.24
C VAL A 206 -8.15 -20.07 -5.78
N ALA A 207 -8.13 -21.32 -5.29
CA ALA A 207 -9.13 -22.32 -5.64
C ALA A 207 -10.29 -22.31 -4.64
N PHE A 208 -11.45 -21.84 -5.09
CA PHE A 208 -12.68 -21.82 -4.30
C PHE A 208 -13.44 -23.16 -4.36
N ARG A 209 -14.05 -23.53 -3.25
CA ARG A 209 -14.96 -24.68 -3.11
C ARG A 209 -16.13 -24.27 -2.24
N ASP A 210 -17.34 -24.55 -2.70
CA ASP A 210 -18.57 -24.25 -1.96
C ASP A 210 -18.65 -22.81 -1.44
N GLY A 211 -18.21 -21.85 -2.26
CA GLY A 211 -18.30 -20.41 -1.96
C GLY A 211 -17.15 -19.83 -1.13
N ALA A 212 -16.11 -20.60 -0.78
CA ALA A 212 -14.93 -20.07 -0.10
C ALA A 212 -13.65 -20.88 -0.40
N ALA A 213 -12.50 -20.30 -0.05
CA ALA A 213 -11.22 -20.98 -0.01
C ALA A 213 -10.66 -20.90 1.42
N VAL A 214 -10.13 -22.00 1.92
CA VAL A 214 -9.44 -22.08 3.21
C VAL A 214 -8.00 -22.46 2.95
N LEU A 215 -7.08 -21.55 3.27
CA LEU A 215 -5.65 -21.68 2.99
C LEU A 215 -4.88 -21.72 4.32
N SER A 216 -3.90 -22.62 4.41
CA SER A 216 -2.90 -22.53 5.48
C SER A 216 -1.83 -21.52 5.08
N VAL A 217 -1.50 -20.60 5.99
CA VAL A 217 -0.52 -19.54 5.76
C VAL A 217 0.52 -19.53 6.88
N PRO A 218 1.72 -18.95 6.67
CA PRO A 218 2.66 -18.74 7.75
C PRO A 218 2.01 -17.94 8.89
N PRO A 219 2.46 -18.05 10.15
CA PRO A 219 1.91 -17.27 11.26
C PRO A 219 1.92 -15.75 10.98
N GLN A 220 0.77 -15.08 11.13
CA GLN A 220 0.59 -13.65 10.84
C GLN A 220 0.34 -12.81 12.10
N ARG A 221 0.72 -13.32 13.28
CA ARG A 221 0.39 -12.69 14.57
C ARG A 221 1.08 -11.34 14.80
N THR A 222 2.29 -11.17 14.27
CA THR A 222 3.14 -9.99 14.54
C THR A 222 3.36 -9.12 13.31
N LYS A 223 3.24 -9.70 12.11
CA LYS A 223 3.35 -9.00 10.83
C LYS A 223 2.55 -9.70 9.75
N LEU A 224 2.20 -8.96 8.70
CA LEU A 224 1.47 -9.47 7.54
C LEU A 224 2.44 -9.69 6.38
N THR A 225 2.73 -10.95 6.07
CA THR A 225 3.58 -11.33 4.92
C THR A 225 2.75 -11.68 3.69
N ILE A 226 1.48 -11.99 3.89
CA ILE A 226 0.57 -12.39 2.82
C ILE A 226 -0.02 -11.19 2.07
N ALA A 227 -0.50 -11.42 0.85
CA ALA A 227 -1.35 -10.47 0.14
C ALA A 227 -2.44 -11.21 -0.66
N LEU A 228 -3.56 -10.52 -0.85
CA LEU A 228 -4.65 -10.95 -1.72
C LEU A 228 -4.96 -9.84 -2.72
N SER A 229 -5.17 -10.21 -3.97
CA SER A 229 -5.56 -9.27 -5.02
C SER A 229 -6.50 -9.92 -6.00
N ARG A 230 -7.43 -9.15 -6.55
CA ARG A 230 -8.23 -9.58 -7.71
C ARG A 230 -7.38 -9.51 -8.97
N THR A 231 -7.66 -10.33 -9.97
CA THR A 231 -6.93 -10.28 -11.24
C THR A 231 -7.42 -9.12 -12.13
N PRO A 232 -6.53 -8.31 -12.73
CA PRO A 232 -5.06 -8.39 -12.64
C PRO A 232 -4.52 -7.84 -11.30
N VAL A 233 -3.43 -8.42 -10.78
CA VAL A 233 -2.76 -7.93 -9.56
C VAL A 233 -2.31 -6.48 -9.73
N GLU A 234 -2.92 -5.59 -8.94
CA GLU A 234 -2.56 -4.17 -8.87
C GLU A 234 -3.17 -3.53 -7.61
N GLN A 235 -2.70 -2.34 -7.23
CA GLN A 235 -3.09 -1.68 -5.97
C GLN A 235 -4.60 -1.51 -5.80
N ARG A 236 -5.30 -1.09 -6.85
CA ARG A 236 -6.77 -0.90 -6.81
C ARG A 236 -7.55 -2.20 -6.67
N ASN A 237 -6.90 -3.34 -6.91
CA ASN A 237 -7.49 -4.66 -6.81
C ASN A 237 -7.04 -5.41 -5.55
N ALA A 238 -6.21 -4.80 -4.69
CA ALA A 238 -5.83 -5.36 -3.41
C ALA A 238 -7.07 -5.59 -2.55
N MET A 239 -7.16 -6.78 -1.95
CA MET A 239 -8.32 -7.17 -1.15
C MET A 239 -8.02 -6.94 0.33
N LEU A 240 -9.02 -6.42 1.05
CA LEU A 240 -8.94 -6.25 2.49
C LEU A 240 -9.09 -7.60 3.20
N ILE A 241 -8.22 -7.81 4.19
CA ILE A 241 -8.26 -8.94 5.09
C ILE A 241 -8.72 -8.40 6.46
N GLU A 242 -9.77 -8.99 7.00
CA GLU A 242 -10.27 -8.66 8.33
C GLU A 242 -9.18 -8.89 9.38
N GLY A 243 -9.13 -7.99 10.36
CA GLY A 243 -8.34 -8.15 11.57
C GLY A 243 -6.88 -7.75 11.38
N THR A 244 -6.50 -7.30 10.19
CA THR A 244 -5.17 -6.75 9.90
C THR A 244 -4.82 -5.60 10.83
N SER A 245 -5.77 -4.73 11.18
CA SER A 245 -5.57 -3.65 12.17
C SER A 245 -5.06 -4.14 13.52
N GLU A 246 -5.51 -5.30 14.01
CA GLU A 246 -5.03 -5.87 15.28
C GLU A 246 -3.59 -6.41 15.18
N VAL A 247 -3.14 -6.79 13.97
CA VAL A 247 -1.74 -7.17 13.71
C VAL A 247 -0.87 -5.91 13.62
N LEU A 248 -1.33 -4.93 12.85
CA LEU A 248 -0.58 -3.72 12.54
C LEU A 248 -0.51 -2.75 13.74
N PHE A 249 -1.57 -2.71 14.55
CA PHE A 249 -1.77 -1.82 15.70
C PHE A 249 -2.20 -2.61 16.96
N PRO A 250 -1.30 -3.46 17.50
CA PRO A 250 -1.65 -4.33 18.63
C PRO A 250 -2.07 -3.50 19.86
N GLY A 251 -3.21 -3.89 20.44
CA GLY A 251 -3.79 -3.20 21.59
C GLY A 251 -4.45 -1.86 21.25
N ASN A 252 -4.81 -1.64 19.99
CA ASN A 252 -5.41 -0.40 19.47
C ASN A 252 -4.54 0.84 19.76
N LYS A 253 -3.22 0.63 19.79
CA LYS A 253 -2.25 1.70 19.95
C LYS A 253 -1.74 2.08 18.57
N ASP A 254 -1.96 3.33 18.21
CA ASP A 254 -1.30 3.91 17.05
C ASP A 254 0.21 3.73 17.21
N ARG A 255 0.87 3.30 16.13
CA ARG A 255 2.32 3.34 16.10
C ARG A 255 2.75 4.80 16.00
N PRO A 256 3.81 5.22 16.72
CA PRO A 256 4.30 6.58 16.59
C PRO A 256 4.61 6.87 15.13
N ALA A 257 4.15 8.01 14.64
CA ALA A 257 4.53 8.47 13.31
C ALA A 257 6.06 8.57 13.27
N PRO A 258 6.73 7.96 12.28
CA PRO A 258 8.18 8.02 12.19
C PRO A 258 8.60 9.47 12.02
N PRO A 259 9.75 9.88 12.59
CA PRO A 259 10.27 11.22 12.37
C PRO A 259 10.54 11.42 10.88
N LEU A 260 10.11 12.56 10.35
CA LEU A 260 10.35 12.94 8.96
C LEU A 260 11.60 13.82 8.90
N ILE A 261 12.62 13.34 8.20
CA ILE A 261 13.92 14.00 8.06
C ILE A 261 14.11 14.39 6.59
N ARG A 262 14.42 15.66 6.34
CA ARG A 262 14.67 16.19 5.01
C ARG A 262 15.93 17.02 4.97
N TYR A 263 16.81 16.74 4.01
CA TYR A 263 18.04 17.51 3.81
C TYR A 263 18.22 17.92 2.35
N THR A 264 18.60 19.17 2.12
CA THR A 264 19.05 19.68 0.82
C THR A 264 20.57 19.80 0.86
N LEU A 265 21.25 19.05 -0.01
CA LEU A 265 22.70 19.07 -0.15
C LEU A 265 23.17 20.35 -0.86
N PRO A 266 24.39 20.84 -0.56
CA PRO A 266 24.95 22.00 -1.24
C PRO A 266 24.93 21.86 -2.77
N GLY A 267 24.41 22.88 -3.46
CA GLY A 267 24.37 22.93 -4.92
C GLY A 267 23.13 22.29 -5.55
N ALA A 268 22.27 21.64 -4.75
CA ALA A 268 21.01 21.09 -5.24
C ALA A 268 20.15 22.16 -5.93
N GLU A 269 20.09 23.38 -5.39
CA GLU A 269 19.24 24.46 -5.90
C GLU A 269 19.52 24.79 -7.37
N GLN A 270 20.73 24.51 -7.87
CA GLN A 270 21.14 24.78 -9.24
C GLN A 270 20.46 23.87 -10.26
N VAL A 271 20.17 22.61 -9.88
CA VAL A 271 19.51 21.63 -10.76
C VAL A 271 18.02 21.50 -10.47
N TRP A 272 17.60 21.81 -9.23
CA TRP A 272 16.22 21.79 -8.81
C TRP A 272 15.47 23.11 -9.09
N GLY A 273 16.18 24.24 -9.20
CA GLY A 273 15.61 25.57 -9.44
C GLY A 273 14.88 26.19 -8.24
N MET A 274 14.79 25.45 -7.14
CA MET A 274 14.19 25.82 -5.86
C MET A 274 14.78 24.94 -4.76
N ASP A 275 14.50 25.24 -3.49
CA ASP A 275 14.79 24.31 -2.38
C ASP A 275 13.74 23.17 -2.38
N PRO A 276 14.12 21.94 -2.74
CA PRO A 276 13.18 20.82 -2.85
C PRO A 276 12.68 20.32 -1.48
N ALA A 277 13.46 20.50 -0.40
CA ALA A 277 13.02 20.11 0.93
C ALA A 277 11.88 21.00 1.43
N ALA A 278 11.99 22.32 1.23
CA ALA A 278 10.92 23.27 1.56
C ALA A 278 9.64 23.09 0.73
N LYS A 279 9.73 22.39 -0.40
CA LYS A 279 8.60 22.07 -1.28
C LYS A 279 8.10 20.64 -1.13
N GLU A 280 8.70 19.88 -0.22
CA GLU A 280 8.35 18.49 0.06
C GLU A 280 8.26 17.65 -1.21
N VAL A 281 9.23 17.81 -2.11
CA VAL A 281 9.23 17.04 -3.35
C VAL A 281 9.36 15.56 -3.00
N ILE A 282 8.40 14.75 -3.44
CA ILE A 282 8.40 13.30 -3.27
C ILE A 282 8.73 12.61 -4.59
N ALA A 283 9.24 11.39 -4.51
CA ALA A 283 9.42 10.56 -5.69
C ALA A 283 8.05 10.27 -6.34
N PRO A 284 7.95 10.29 -7.68
CA PRO A 284 6.80 9.74 -8.38
C PRO A 284 6.64 8.25 -8.04
N THR A 285 5.40 7.79 -7.83
CA THR A 285 5.11 6.38 -7.53
C THR A 285 5.71 5.44 -8.57
N GLU A 286 5.75 5.84 -9.83
CA GLU A 286 6.33 5.04 -10.92
C GLU A 286 7.83 4.81 -10.76
N ALA A 287 8.56 5.78 -10.19
CA ALA A 287 10.00 5.66 -9.94
C ALA A 287 10.31 4.67 -8.80
N LEU A 288 9.35 4.49 -7.89
CA LEU A 288 9.41 3.58 -6.75
C LEU A 288 8.61 2.29 -6.95
N ALA A 289 8.02 2.05 -8.11
CA ALA A 289 7.06 0.95 -8.32
C ALA A 289 7.63 -0.43 -7.94
N GLY A 290 8.94 -0.65 -8.13
CA GLY A 290 9.61 -1.89 -7.73
C GLY A 290 9.91 -2.02 -6.24
N TYR A 291 9.77 -0.95 -5.45
CA TYR A 291 10.06 -0.91 -4.00
C TYR A 291 8.79 -0.75 -3.15
N LEU A 292 7.64 -0.60 -3.79
CA LEU A 292 6.36 -0.43 -3.12
C LEU A 292 5.56 -1.72 -3.19
N ASP A 293 5.15 -2.23 -2.03
CA ASP A 293 4.17 -3.31 -2.00
C ASP A 293 2.77 -2.73 -2.23
N THR A 294 2.25 -2.94 -3.42
CA THR A 294 0.92 -2.45 -3.80
C THR A 294 -0.22 -3.35 -3.35
N ALA A 295 0.07 -4.59 -2.95
CA ALA A 295 -0.95 -5.58 -2.61
C ALA A 295 -0.95 -5.95 -1.12
N GLY A 296 0.16 -5.72 -0.42
CA GLY A 296 0.30 -5.95 1.02
C GLY A 296 -0.25 -4.82 1.89
N ALA A 297 -0.57 -5.17 3.13
CA ALA A 297 -0.90 -4.22 4.19
C ALA A 297 0.25 -4.19 5.18
N HIS A 298 0.84 -3.01 5.36
CA HIS A 298 2.04 -2.84 6.17
C HIS A 298 1.89 -1.71 7.17
N THR A 299 2.71 -1.80 8.21
CA THR A 299 2.94 -0.72 9.14
C THR A 299 4.41 -0.34 9.11
N HIS A 300 4.86 0.43 10.09
CA HIS A 300 6.18 1.01 10.19
C HIS A 300 6.62 0.83 11.64
N ASP A 301 7.90 0.55 11.90
CA ASP A 301 8.41 0.36 13.27
C ASP A 301 8.74 1.70 13.97
N GLY A 302 8.62 2.81 13.24
CA GLY A 302 8.95 4.16 13.72
C GLY A 302 10.35 4.63 13.29
N SER A 303 11.08 3.85 12.49
CA SER A 303 12.37 4.29 11.92
C SER A 303 12.20 5.57 11.10
N PRO A 304 13.21 6.46 11.11
CA PRO A 304 13.08 7.73 10.42
C PRO A 304 12.78 7.58 8.94
N ARG A 305 11.87 8.43 8.43
CA ARG A 305 11.67 8.61 7.00
C ARG A 305 12.61 9.72 6.51
N LEU A 306 13.57 9.35 5.70
CA LEU A 306 14.63 10.22 5.21
C LEU A 306 14.43 10.57 3.74
N TRP A 307 14.49 11.87 3.44
CA TRP A 307 14.68 12.40 2.09
C TRP A 307 15.95 13.23 2.01
N VAL A 308 16.80 12.93 1.04
CA VAL A 308 18.00 13.74 0.74
C VAL A 308 17.96 14.19 -0.69
N TYR A 309 17.98 15.50 -0.90
CA TYR A 309 17.96 16.13 -2.21
C TYR A 309 19.35 16.62 -2.57
N GLY A 310 19.81 16.36 -3.79
CA GLY A 310 21.14 16.75 -4.23
C GLY A 310 21.26 17.05 -5.71
N ALA A 311 22.48 17.43 -6.10
CA ALA A 311 22.94 17.44 -7.48
C ALA A 311 24.10 16.43 -7.59
N THR A 312 24.07 15.61 -8.63
CA THR A 312 25.22 14.76 -8.96
C THR A 312 26.29 15.57 -9.72
N PRO A 313 27.55 15.10 -9.75
CA PRO A 313 28.63 15.77 -10.50
C PRO A 313 28.32 16.04 -11.98
N ASP A 314 27.51 15.20 -12.63
CA ASP A 314 27.09 15.39 -14.02
C ASP A 314 25.88 16.33 -14.20
N GLY A 315 25.36 16.91 -13.12
CA GLY A 315 24.26 17.86 -13.14
C GLY A 315 22.86 17.23 -13.15
N ARG A 316 22.72 15.91 -12.93
CA ARG A 316 21.41 15.30 -12.66
C ARG A 316 20.90 15.64 -11.27
N ARG A 317 19.57 15.73 -11.14
CA ARG A 317 18.86 15.80 -9.86
C ARG A 317 19.01 14.46 -9.16
N LEU A 318 19.34 14.51 -7.87
CA LEU A 318 19.43 13.35 -6.98
C LEU A 318 18.35 13.46 -5.91
N LEU A 319 17.59 12.39 -5.73
CA LEU A 319 16.66 12.21 -4.62
C LEU A 319 16.95 10.86 -3.97
N LEU A 320 17.28 10.85 -2.69
CA LEU A 320 17.23 9.65 -1.86
C LEU A 320 15.95 9.64 -1.05
N GLU A 321 15.33 8.47 -0.96
CA GLU A 321 14.14 8.22 -0.15
C GLU A 321 14.27 6.89 0.59
N THR A 322 13.78 6.82 1.83
CA THR A 322 13.67 5.57 2.57
C THR A 322 12.26 5.01 2.54
N VAL A 323 12.13 3.72 2.22
CA VAL A 323 10.89 2.94 2.31
C VAL A 323 11.08 1.85 3.36
N GLN A 324 10.08 1.64 4.22
CA GLN A 324 10.13 0.60 5.23
C GLN A 324 8.76 -0.05 5.39
N TYR A 325 8.77 -1.36 5.59
CA TYR A 325 7.59 -2.15 5.91
C TYR A 325 7.81 -2.93 7.19
N ASP A 326 6.85 -2.80 8.10
CA ASP A 326 6.77 -3.54 9.36
C ASP A 326 8.04 -3.38 10.21
N ASP A 327 8.71 -4.48 10.55
CA ASP A 327 9.97 -4.55 11.31
C ASP A 327 11.20 -4.80 10.42
N GLU A 328 11.05 -4.68 9.11
CA GLU A 328 12.15 -4.85 8.16
C GLU A 328 13.09 -3.63 8.17
N PRO A 329 14.37 -3.79 7.82
CA PRO A 329 15.29 -2.66 7.67
C PRO A 329 14.75 -1.61 6.70
N SER A 330 14.97 -0.32 6.99
CA SER A 330 14.57 0.74 6.04
C SER A 330 15.40 0.62 4.77
N HIS A 331 14.75 0.44 3.63
CA HIS A 331 15.38 0.44 2.31
C HIS A 331 15.66 1.87 1.88
N VAL A 332 16.93 2.18 1.64
CA VAL A 332 17.40 3.45 1.12
C VAL A 332 17.48 3.35 -0.40
N ILE A 333 16.80 4.23 -1.12
CA ILE A 333 16.70 4.19 -2.58
C ILE A 333 17.20 5.52 -3.13
N ALA A 334 18.19 5.47 -4.02
CA ALA A 334 18.64 6.64 -4.77
C ALA A 334 17.96 6.68 -6.14
N LEU A 335 17.38 7.84 -6.43
CA LEU A 335 16.73 8.18 -7.68
C LEU A 335 17.51 9.29 -8.39
N LEU A 336 17.72 9.14 -9.69
CA LEU A 336 18.33 10.17 -10.53
C LEU A 336 17.36 10.63 -11.62
N ALA A 337 17.42 11.91 -11.95
CA ALA A 337 16.67 12.48 -13.06
C ALA A 337 17.48 13.56 -13.78
N GLY A 338 17.43 13.54 -15.12
CA GLY A 338 17.78 14.73 -15.90
C GLY A 338 16.82 15.89 -15.60
N LYS A 339 17.18 17.11 -16.03
CA LYS A 339 16.40 18.35 -15.74
C LYS A 339 14.90 18.25 -16.07
N TYR A 340 14.56 17.52 -17.13
CA TYR A 340 13.17 17.34 -17.61
C TYR A 340 12.77 15.87 -17.79
N LEU A 341 13.61 14.95 -17.30
CA LEU A 341 13.34 13.52 -17.37
C LEU A 341 12.68 13.04 -16.08
N PRO A 342 11.90 11.95 -16.11
CA PRO A 342 11.39 11.33 -14.90
C PRO A 342 12.54 10.81 -14.02
N PHE A 343 12.23 10.59 -12.73
CA PHE A 343 13.14 9.89 -11.82
C PHE A 343 13.20 8.41 -12.17
N GLU A 344 14.40 7.86 -12.08
CA GLU A 344 14.66 6.43 -12.18
C GLU A 344 15.45 5.98 -10.95
N ALA A 345 15.09 4.82 -10.39
CA ALA A 345 15.86 4.23 -9.32
C ALA A 345 17.17 3.64 -9.86
N VAL A 346 18.29 4.09 -9.30
CA VAL A 346 19.62 3.76 -9.82
C VAL A 346 20.47 2.94 -8.86
N ALA A 347 20.15 2.97 -7.56
CA ALA A 347 20.84 2.21 -6.53
C ALA A 347 19.97 2.10 -5.28
N SER A 348 20.22 1.07 -4.48
CA SER A 348 19.55 0.85 -3.21
C SER A 348 20.46 0.16 -2.18
N THR A 349 20.12 0.30 -0.91
CA THR A 349 20.74 -0.40 0.22
C THR A 349 19.75 -0.45 1.39
N THR A 350 20.16 -0.95 2.55
CA THR A 350 19.41 -0.84 3.81
C THR A 350 20.10 0.12 4.77
N ALA A 351 19.32 0.88 5.53
CA ALA A 351 19.83 1.69 6.63
C ALA A 351 20.02 0.86 7.90
N ASP A 352 21.11 1.12 8.62
CA ASP A 352 21.30 0.64 10.01
C ASP A 352 21.25 1.84 10.96
N TRP A 353 20.06 2.14 11.46
CA TRP A 353 19.85 3.28 12.37
C TRP A 353 20.56 3.15 13.72
N SER A 354 21.14 1.98 14.04
CA SER A 354 21.98 1.78 15.22
C SER A 354 23.45 2.08 14.97
N ALA A 355 23.88 2.16 13.71
CA ALA A 355 25.25 2.44 13.34
C ALA A 355 25.58 3.94 13.45
N PRO A 356 26.85 4.31 13.69
CA PRO A 356 27.31 5.70 13.63
C PRO A 356 27.06 6.36 12.26
N LEU A 357 27.03 5.58 11.18
CA LEU A 357 26.70 6.03 9.84
C LEU A 357 25.55 5.18 9.26
N PRO A 358 24.29 5.54 9.53
CA PRO A 358 23.14 4.72 9.15
C PRO A 358 22.98 4.50 7.65
N VAL A 359 23.30 5.51 6.85
CA VAL A 359 23.12 5.46 5.40
C VAL A 359 24.45 5.59 4.69
N ARG A 360 24.72 4.64 3.79
CA ARG A 360 25.86 4.62 2.90
C ARG A 360 25.49 3.94 1.58
N LEU A 361 25.33 4.72 0.53
CA LEU A 361 24.86 4.26 -0.77
C LEU A 361 25.75 4.78 -1.90
N ARG A 362 26.44 3.88 -2.60
CA ARG A 362 27.25 4.23 -3.76
C ARG A 362 26.36 4.43 -4.99
N LEU A 363 26.50 5.57 -5.64
CA LEU A 363 25.78 5.87 -6.88
C LEU A 363 26.53 5.25 -8.08
N PRO A 364 25.82 4.87 -9.16
CA PRO A 364 26.47 4.37 -10.37
C PRO A 364 27.27 5.47 -11.07
N ASP A 365 27.97 5.08 -12.14
CA ASP A 365 28.70 5.98 -13.06
C ASP A 365 29.68 6.93 -12.35
N ASN A 366 30.26 6.49 -11.23
CA ASN A 366 31.16 7.29 -10.38
C ASN A 366 30.56 8.63 -9.92
N GLN A 367 29.22 8.70 -9.73
CA GLN A 367 28.55 9.93 -9.27
C GLN A 367 28.71 10.21 -7.77
N GLY A 368 29.39 9.32 -7.04
CA GLY A 368 29.74 9.54 -5.64
C GLY A 368 29.19 8.49 -4.69
N VAL A 369 29.33 8.76 -3.40
CA VAL A 369 28.74 7.96 -2.33
C VAL A 369 27.90 8.87 -1.45
N LEU A 370 26.60 8.60 -1.43
CA LEU A 370 25.65 9.31 -0.60
C LEU A 370 25.68 8.72 0.81
N VAL A 371 25.85 9.59 1.80
CA VAL A 371 25.91 9.20 3.21
C VAL A 371 24.99 10.07 4.04
N ALA A 372 24.41 9.51 5.11
CA ALA A 372 23.62 10.27 6.07
C ALA A 372 23.74 9.71 7.49
N ALA A 373 23.85 10.63 8.45
CA ALA A 373 23.83 10.42 9.89
C ALA A 373 23.26 11.68 10.56
N GLU A 374 21.98 11.64 10.94
CA GLU A 374 21.28 12.77 11.55
C GLU A 374 22.03 13.33 12.76
N GLY A 375 22.10 14.66 12.86
CA GLY A 375 22.73 15.38 13.97
C GLY A 375 24.27 15.40 13.95
N SER A 376 24.89 14.63 13.05
CA SER A 376 26.35 14.44 13.04
C SER A 376 27.06 15.39 12.08
N ALA A 377 28.30 15.75 12.41
CA ALA A 377 29.23 16.34 11.46
C ALA A 377 29.95 15.25 10.68
N LEU A 378 30.11 15.46 9.38
CA LEU A 378 30.64 14.48 8.44
C LEU A 378 31.94 15.02 7.84
N SER A 379 32.95 14.17 7.77
CA SER A 379 34.16 14.43 6.99
C SER A 379 34.57 13.17 6.26
N TYR A 380 35.31 13.29 5.17
CA TYR A 380 35.74 12.15 4.37
C TYR A 380 37.23 12.23 4.03
N ARG A 381 37.81 11.11 3.61
CA ARG A 381 39.16 11.10 3.03
C ARG A 381 39.22 10.13 1.84
N VAL A 382 40.29 10.27 1.06
CA VAL A 382 40.62 9.41 -0.07
C VAL A 382 41.95 8.72 0.24
N GLY A 383 41.92 7.39 0.41
CA GLY A 383 43.07 6.61 0.87
C GLY A 383 43.60 7.14 2.21
N ASP A 384 44.91 7.31 2.30
CA ASP A 384 45.60 7.88 3.47
C ASP A 384 45.70 9.42 3.42
N GLY A 385 44.88 10.07 2.59
CA GLY A 385 44.84 11.52 2.45
C GLY A 385 44.31 12.25 3.70
N GLN A 386 44.31 13.59 3.61
CA GLN A 386 43.77 14.45 4.66
C GLN A 386 42.24 14.34 4.73
N TRP A 387 41.70 14.50 5.94
CA TRP A 387 40.26 14.61 6.16
C TRP A 387 39.74 15.93 5.59
N GLN A 388 38.62 15.85 4.88
CA GLN A 388 37.93 16.97 4.25
C GLN A 388 36.53 17.09 4.85
N ASP A 389 36.10 18.31 5.15
CA ASP A 389 34.75 18.57 5.64
C ASP A 389 33.70 18.20 4.57
N ALA A 390 32.64 17.53 5.00
CA ALA A 390 31.50 17.15 4.16
C ALA A 390 30.18 17.77 4.67
N GLY A 391 30.23 18.61 5.71
CA GLY A 391 29.07 19.27 6.29
C GLY A 391 28.41 18.46 7.40
N ARG A 392 27.08 18.55 7.51
CA ARG A 392 26.29 17.93 8.58
C ARG A 392 25.11 17.15 8.03
N ASN A 393 24.71 16.13 8.78
CA ASN A 393 23.55 15.28 8.57
C ASN A 393 23.59 14.37 7.33
N ALA A 394 23.89 14.91 6.15
CA ALA A 394 24.00 14.15 4.91
C ALA A 394 25.02 14.80 3.97
N ALA A 395 25.65 13.98 3.13
CA ALA A 395 26.63 14.44 2.15
C ALA A 395 26.67 13.52 0.92
N LEU A 396 26.93 14.11 -0.25
CA LEU A 396 27.36 13.37 -1.44
C LEU A 396 28.88 13.46 -1.54
N LEU A 397 29.56 12.37 -1.21
CA LEU A 397 31.02 12.28 -1.23
C LEU A 397 31.52 11.95 -2.64
N PRO A 398 32.77 12.33 -3.00
CA PRO A 398 33.38 11.88 -4.24
C PRO A 398 33.42 10.35 -4.34
N ALA A 399 33.35 9.80 -5.55
CA ALA A 399 33.35 8.34 -5.75
C ALA A 399 34.65 7.66 -5.27
N THR A 400 35.73 8.44 -5.14
CA THR A 400 37.03 8.01 -4.63
C THR A 400 37.13 8.02 -3.10
N ALA A 401 36.12 8.50 -2.37
CA ALA A 401 36.11 8.49 -0.92
C ALA A 401 36.24 7.05 -0.39
N THR A 402 37.17 6.85 0.54
CA THR A 402 37.46 5.53 1.13
C THR A 402 36.94 5.40 2.54
N ASP A 403 36.91 6.51 3.30
CA ASP A 403 36.42 6.53 4.68
C ASP A 403 35.60 7.80 4.94
N VAL A 404 34.63 7.66 5.84
CA VAL A 404 33.86 8.74 6.44
C VAL A 404 34.16 8.79 7.92
N ARG A 405 34.34 9.98 8.44
CA ARG A 405 34.41 10.26 9.86
C ARG A 405 33.13 10.94 10.27
N VAL A 406 32.44 10.33 11.22
CA VAL A 406 31.22 10.82 11.83
C VAL A 406 31.56 11.37 13.20
N THR A 407 31.23 12.62 13.46
CA THR A 407 31.34 13.24 14.78
C THR A 407 29.94 13.53 15.30
N ASP A 408 29.54 12.84 16.37
CA ASP A 408 28.22 13.00 16.98
C ASP A 408 28.07 14.36 17.70
N ALA A 409 26.87 14.62 18.25
CA ALA A 409 26.58 15.85 18.98
C ALA A 409 27.42 16.02 20.28
N ASN A 410 27.96 14.94 20.83
CA ASN A 410 28.81 14.93 22.02
C ASN A 410 30.30 15.13 21.66
N GLY A 411 30.64 15.19 20.37
CA GLY A 411 32.01 15.27 19.88
C GLY A 411 32.71 13.91 19.76
N THR A 412 31.99 12.80 19.94
CA THR A 412 32.54 11.45 19.74
C THR A 412 32.76 11.23 18.25
N THR A 413 33.97 10.84 17.88
CA THR A 413 34.35 10.60 16.48
C THR A 413 34.47 9.11 16.18
N THR A 414 33.78 8.64 15.14
CA THR A 414 33.91 7.28 14.62
C THR A 414 34.30 7.32 13.14
N ASN A 415 35.30 6.55 12.74
CA ASN A 415 35.65 6.37 11.33
C ASN A 415 34.98 5.10 10.79
N VAL A 416 34.32 5.22 9.65
CA VAL A 416 33.57 4.15 8.97
C VAL A 416 34.09 4.06 7.54
N SER A 417 34.39 2.85 7.07
CA SER A 417 34.78 2.66 5.68
C SER A 417 33.63 3.02 4.74
N VAL A 418 33.93 3.49 3.54
CA VAL A 418 32.94 3.75 2.48
C VAL A 418 32.72 2.49 1.61
N ALA A 419 33.63 1.50 1.69
CA ALA A 419 33.50 0.25 0.96
C ALA A 419 32.28 -0.55 1.46
N PRO A 420 31.44 -1.08 0.56
CA PRO A 420 30.22 -1.79 0.92
C PRO A 420 30.46 -2.92 1.93
#